data_AF-A0A9C6DUM4-F1
#
_entry.id   AF-A0A9C6DUM4-F1
#
_cell.length_a   1.000
_cell.length_b   1.000
_cell.length_c   1.000
_cell.angle_alpha   90.00
_cell.angle_beta   90.00
_cell.angle_gamma   90.00
#
_symmetry.space_group_name_H-M   'P 1'
#
loop_
_entity.id
_entity.type
_entity.pdbx_description
1 polymer ?
#
loop_
_entity_poly.entity_id
_entity_poly.type
_entity_poly.pdbx_seq_one_letter_code
_entity_poly.pdbx_strand_id
1 'polypeptide(L)'
;MIGNPSRDFLSYAVNYGVAYNLPTVEWARRHRNGFFNNTKVLRQRRSRHDFYEKLIVILDSAGFNGMSCVARALCESAKIFGTSESKRGNMIEEIMKTIFSFPSTHLAENEPDAHHYFEYVHRSATLDDITCSSQHWECEISLLDLALGKYLTSIDQGTSNYKYV
;
A
#
# COMPACT_ATOMS: atom_id res chain seq x y z
N MET A 1 26.79 26.02 -23.09
CA MET A 1 26.89 24.67 -23.68
C MET A 1 26.30 23.70 -22.67
N ILE A 2 25.09 23.20 -22.93
CA ILE A 2 24.44 22.17 -22.11
C ILE A 2 25.17 20.86 -22.40
N GLY A 3 25.74 20.27 -21.34
CA GLY A 3 26.53 19.06 -21.42
C GLY A 3 25.69 17.86 -21.89
N ASN A 4 26.32 17.00 -22.68
CA ASN A 4 25.80 15.73 -23.15
C ASN A 4 25.31 14.88 -21.96
N PRO A 5 24.00 14.71 -21.74
CA PRO A 5 23.49 13.89 -20.65
C PRO A 5 23.79 12.41 -20.92
N SER A 6 24.16 11.67 -19.87
CA SER A 6 24.42 10.23 -19.94
C SER A 6 23.22 9.50 -20.59
N ARG A 7 23.51 8.66 -21.59
CA ARG A 7 22.51 7.84 -22.31
C ARG A 7 21.80 6.85 -21.37
N ASP A 8 22.44 6.49 -20.26
CA ASP A 8 21.90 5.53 -19.30
C ASP A 8 20.67 6.08 -18.60
N PHE A 9 20.69 7.37 -18.23
CA PHE A 9 19.55 8.04 -17.60
C PHE A 9 18.33 8.11 -18.54
N LEU A 10 18.56 8.41 -19.82
CA LEU A 10 17.49 8.48 -20.81
C LEU A 10 16.93 7.09 -21.15
N SER A 11 17.77 6.06 -21.15
CA SER A 11 17.34 4.68 -21.43
C SER A 11 16.48 4.09 -20.32
N TYR A 12 16.76 4.41 -19.05
CA TYR A 12 15.94 4.01 -17.92
C TYR A 12 14.53 4.62 -18.03
N ALA A 13 14.44 5.92 -18.36
CA ALA A 13 13.15 6.59 -18.56
C ALA A 13 12.35 6.00 -19.73
N VAL A 14 13.01 5.59 -20.81
CA VAL A 14 12.36 4.94 -21.96
C VAL A 14 11.84 3.57 -21.56
N ASN A 15 12.61 2.75 -20.83
CA ASN A 15 12.19 1.41 -20.40
C ASN A 15 10.92 1.43 -19.54
N TYR A 16 10.78 2.40 -18.63
CA TYR A 16 9.53 2.58 -17.88
C TYR A 16 8.36 3.04 -18.74
N GLY A 17 8.63 3.72 -19.86
CA GLY A 17 7.62 4.17 -20.82
C GLY A 17 7.13 3.09 -21.79
N VAL A 18 7.99 2.13 -22.18
CA VAL A 18 7.62 1.05 -23.13
C VAL A 18 7.08 -0.20 -22.46
N ALA A 19 7.25 -0.36 -21.14
CA ALA A 19 6.74 -1.52 -20.39
C ALA A 19 5.20 -1.53 -20.23
N TYR A 20 4.54 -0.38 -20.47
CA TYR A 20 3.09 -0.31 -20.46
C TYR A 20 2.54 -0.64 -21.84
N ASN A 21 1.71 -1.68 -21.91
CA ASN A 21 0.92 -1.96 -23.10
C ASN A 21 0.11 -0.70 -23.45
N LEU A 22 0.40 -0.10 -24.61
CA LEU A 22 -0.36 1.04 -25.08
C LEU A 22 -1.81 0.58 -25.32
N PRO A 23 -2.79 1.33 -24.79
CA PRO A 23 -4.18 0.99 -25.00
C PRO A 23 -4.53 1.07 -26.49
N THR A 24 -5.48 0.23 -26.90
CA THR A 24 -5.96 0.20 -28.29
C THR A 24 -6.54 1.55 -28.72
N VAL A 25 -6.49 1.81 -30.02
CA VAL A 25 -6.97 3.07 -30.63
C VAL A 25 -8.46 3.30 -30.34
N GLU A 26 -9.24 2.21 -30.24
CA GLU A 26 -10.65 2.25 -29.86
C GLU A 26 -10.86 2.67 -28.41
N TRP A 27 -10.05 2.14 -27.49
CA TRP A 27 -10.07 2.56 -26.09
C TRP A 27 -9.72 4.05 -25.95
N ALA A 28 -8.69 4.52 -26.66
CA ALA A 28 -8.28 5.91 -26.65
C ALA A 28 -9.37 6.85 -27.18
N ARG A 29 -10.07 6.45 -28.25
CA ARG A 29 -11.18 7.22 -28.83
C ARG A 29 -12.40 7.28 -27.89
N ARG A 30 -12.72 6.18 -27.20
CA ARG A 30 -13.79 6.12 -26.19
C ARG A 30 -13.51 7.00 -24.97
N HIS A 31 -12.24 7.13 -24.58
CA HIS A 31 -11.81 7.94 -23.44
C HIS A 31 -11.29 9.33 -23.83
N ARG A 32 -11.49 9.76 -25.09
CA ARG A 32 -11.04 11.06 -25.62
C ARG A 32 -11.61 12.26 -24.85
N ASN A 33 -12.79 12.09 -24.26
CA ASN A 33 -13.45 13.09 -23.41
C ASN A 33 -13.37 12.75 -21.90
N GLY A 34 -12.74 11.63 -21.54
CA GLY A 34 -13.00 10.89 -20.30
C GLY A 34 -11.93 10.95 -19.21
N PHE A 35 -10.86 11.73 -19.38
CA PHE A 35 -9.86 11.94 -18.32
C PHE A 35 -10.05 13.23 -17.52
N PHE A 36 -10.95 14.12 -17.95
CA PHE A 36 -11.12 15.46 -17.37
C PHE A 36 -11.84 15.47 -16.01
N ASN A 37 -12.53 14.40 -15.63
CA ASN A 37 -13.30 14.34 -14.37
C ASN A 37 -12.65 13.47 -13.28
N ASN A 38 -11.46 12.93 -13.52
CA ASN A 38 -10.75 12.14 -12.51
C ASN A 38 -9.93 13.07 -11.63
N THR A 39 -10.50 13.47 -10.49
CA THR A 39 -9.75 14.18 -9.45
C THR A 39 -8.53 13.36 -9.04
N LYS A 40 -7.47 14.05 -8.58
CA LYS A 40 -6.26 13.40 -8.04
C LYS A 40 -6.61 12.28 -7.04
N VAL A 41 -7.62 12.54 -6.19
CA VAL A 41 -8.14 11.60 -5.18
C VAL A 41 -8.69 10.32 -5.81
N LEU A 42 -9.52 10.45 -6.86
CA LEU A 42 -10.07 9.28 -7.57
C LEU A 42 -8.96 8.44 -8.24
N ARG A 43 -7.92 9.08 -8.77
CA ARG A 43 -6.79 8.37 -9.37
C ARG A 43 -5.97 7.62 -8.32
N GLN A 44 -5.66 8.26 -7.20
CA GLN A 44 -4.95 7.62 -6.09
C GLN A 44 -5.75 6.46 -5.50
N ARG A 45 -7.07 6.63 -5.35
CA ARG A 45 -7.97 5.57 -4.88
C ARG A 45 -7.92 4.35 -5.79
N ARG A 46 -8.07 4.53 -7.11
CA ARG A 46 -7.96 3.41 -8.07
C ARG A 46 -6.62 2.71 -8.02
N SER A 47 -5.53 3.48 -7.91
CA SER A 47 -4.18 2.89 -7.81
C SER A 47 -4.01 2.06 -6.54
N ARG A 48 -4.58 2.49 -5.41
CA ARG A 48 -4.53 1.72 -4.15
C ARG A 48 -5.40 0.47 -4.21
N HIS A 49 -6.56 0.57 -4.83
CA HIS A 49 -7.45 -0.56 -5.08
C HIS A 49 -6.71 -1.65 -5.88
N ASP A 50 -6.22 -1.33 -7.08
CA ASP A 50 -5.48 -2.29 -7.93
C ASP A 50 -4.26 -2.88 -7.20
N PHE A 51 -3.61 -2.09 -6.34
CA PHE A 51 -2.52 -2.58 -5.50
C PHE A 51 -2.99 -3.60 -4.45
N TYR A 52 -4.08 -3.33 -3.73
CA TYR A 52 -4.60 -4.25 -2.70
C TYR A 52 -5.09 -5.56 -3.31
N GLU A 53 -5.77 -5.54 -4.46
CA GLU A 53 -6.17 -6.76 -5.17
C GLU A 53 -4.98 -7.65 -5.49
N LYS A 54 -3.90 -7.06 -6.02
CA LYS A 54 -2.66 -7.79 -6.32
C LYS A 54 -1.99 -8.30 -5.06
N LEU A 55 -2.01 -7.50 -3.98
CA LEU A 55 -1.42 -7.86 -2.71
C LEU A 55 -2.15 -9.05 -2.08
N ILE A 56 -3.49 -9.08 -2.15
CA ILE A 56 -4.30 -10.22 -1.70
C ILE A 56 -3.87 -11.49 -2.43
N VAL A 57 -3.78 -11.46 -3.76
CA VAL A 57 -3.37 -12.62 -4.56
C VAL A 57 -1.96 -13.10 -4.19
N ILE A 58 -1.02 -12.18 -3.97
CA ILE A 58 0.34 -12.53 -3.54
C ILE A 58 0.32 -13.22 -2.17
N LEU A 59 -0.44 -12.69 -1.21
CA LEU A 59 -0.51 -13.27 0.13
C LEU A 59 -1.24 -14.61 0.18
N ASP A 60 -2.31 -14.75 -0.60
CA ASP A 60 -3.02 -16.01 -0.78
C ASP A 60 -2.07 -17.07 -1.36
N SER A 61 -1.26 -16.68 -2.36
CA SER A 61 -0.25 -17.57 -2.94
C SER A 61 0.87 -17.97 -1.97
N ALA A 62 1.12 -17.15 -0.95
CA ALA A 62 2.08 -17.42 0.11
C ALA A 62 1.51 -18.26 1.26
N GLY A 63 0.20 -18.55 1.25
CA GLY A 63 -0.48 -19.37 2.25
C GLY A 63 -1.14 -18.59 3.40
N PHE A 64 -1.24 -17.27 3.29
CA PHE A 64 -1.97 -16.43 4.26
C PHE A 64 -3.36 -16.06 3.74
N ASN A 65 -4.28 -15.68 4.64
CA ASN A 65 -5.53 -15.05 4.20
C ASN A 65 -5.23 -13.60 3.78
N GLY A 66 -5.09 -13.37 2.47
CA GLY A 66 -4.69 -12.08 1.91
C GLY A 66 -5.65 -10.96 2.26
N MET A 67 -6.96 -11.22 2.24
CA MET A 67 -7.98 -10.24 2.61
C MET A 67 -7.81 -9.79 4.07
N SER A 68 -7.67 -10.74 5.00
CA SER A 68 -7.46 -10.46 6.42
C SER A 68 -6.13 -9.74 6.66
N CYS A 69 -5.06 -10.12 5.98
CA CYS A 69 -3.76 -9.47 6.10
C CYS A 69 -3.75 -8.01 5.62
N VAL A 70 -4.44 -7.71 4.52
CA VAL A 70 -4.58 -6.33 4.04
C VAL A 70 -5.39 -5.50 5.02
N ALA A 71 -6.49 -6.05 5.56
CA ALA A 71 -7.28 -5.40 6.59
C ALA A 71 -6.48 -5.14 7.87
N ARG A 72 -5.68 -6.13 8.32
CA ARG A 72 -4.76 -5.98 9.45
C ARG A 72 -3.76 -4.86 9.21
N ALA A 73 -3.13 -4.82 8.04
CA ALA A 73 -2.18 -3.78 7.67
C ALA A 73 -2.82 -2.38 7.64
N LEU A 74 -4.06 -2.25 7.16
CA LEU A 74 -4.81 -0.99 7.17
C LEU A 74 -5.18 -0.53 8.58
N CYS A 75 -5.54 -1.46 9.47
CA CYS A 75 -5.79 -1.14 10.87
C CYS A 75 -4.51 -0.67 11.57
N GLU A 76 -3.41 -1.40 11.38
CA GLU A 76 -2.11 -1.07 11.98
C GLU A 76 -1.56 0.26 11.43
N SER A 77 -1.68 0.51 10.13
CA SER A 77 -1.25 1.77 9.50
C SER A 77 -2.04 2.96 10.03
N ALA A 78 -3.35 2.83 10.18
CA ALA A 78 -4.22 3.87 10.74
C ALA A 78 -3.80 4.23 12.17
N LYS A 79 -3.46 3.24 13.00
CA LYS A 79 -2.97 3.49 14.38
C LYS A 79 -1.59 4.13 14.43
N ILE A 80 -0.63 3.58 13.69
CA ILE A 80 0.77 4.03 13.71
C ILE A 80 0.88 5.44 13.12
N PHE A 81 0.24 5.68 11.98
CA PHE A 81 0.39 6.94 11.25
C PHE A 81 -0.69 7.98 11.57
N GLY A 82 -1.87 7.57 12.07
CA GLY A 82 -2.95 8.48 12.46
C GLY A 82 -2.67 9.23 13.77
N THR A 83 -1.91 8.63 14.69
CA THR A 83 -1.45 9.30 15.92
C THR A 83 -0.21 10.17 15.69
N SER A 84 0.56 9.88 14.63
CA SER A 84 1.82 10.55 14.27
C SER A 84 1.61 11.63 13.18
N GLU A 85 0.65 12.54 13.36
CA GLU A 85 0.47 13.65 12.41
C GLU A 85 1.62 14.68 12.45
N SER A 86 2.45 14.72 13.50
CA SER A 86 3.48 15.76 13.68
C SER A 86 4.92 15.34 13.34
N LYS A 87 5.22 14.04 13.21
CA LYS A 87 6.59 13.55 12.97
C LYS A 87 6.69 12.90 11.60
N ARG A 88 7.46 13.51 10.69
CA ARG A 88 7.88 12.89 9.43
C ARG A 88 8.79 11.71 9.75
N GLY A 89 8.41 10.54 9.25
CA GLY A 89 9.14 9.31 9.46
C GLY A 89 10.32 9.13 8.51
N ASN A 90 10.92 7.95 8.57
CA ASN A 90 11.87 7.49 7.56
C ASN A 90 11.19 7.35 6.19
N MET A 91 11.98 7.28 5.11
CA MET A 91 11.44 7.12 3.75
C MET A 91 10.49 5.92 3.63
N ILE A 92 10.84 4.78 4.23
CA ILE A 92 10.02 3.56 4.20
C ILE A 92 8.71 3.76 4.97
N GLU A 93 8.74 4.46 6.10
CA GLU A 93 7.55 4.79 6.88
C GLU A 93 6.59 5.67 6.07
N GLU A 94 7.09 6.70 5.39
CA GLU A 94 6.27 7.57 4.53
C GLU A 94 5.73 6.83 3.30
N ILE A 95 6.48 5.87 2.74
CA ILE A 95 5.99 5.01 1.67
C ILE A 95 4.84 4.14 2.18
N MET A 96 5.01 3.47 3.32
CA MET A 96 3.99 2.61 3.91
C MET A 96 2.74 3.41 4.31
N LYS A 97 2.92 4.60 4.87
CA LYS A 97 1.85 5.57 5.14
C LYS A 97 1.11 5.98 3.86
N THR A 98 1.83 6.16 2.76
CA THR A 98 1.24 6.56 1.48
C THR A 98 0.45 5.41 0.83
N ILE A 99 0.96 4.17 0.93
CA ILE A 99 0.31 2.98 0.39
C ILE A 99 -0.95 2.69 1.20
N PHE A 100 -0.83 2.53 2.51
CA PHE A 100 -1.90 2.10 3.42
C PHE A 100 -2.69 3.25 4.05
N SER A 101 -2.77 4.41 3.40
CA SER A 101 -3.69 5.47 3.82
C SER A 101 -5.01 5.40 3.05
N PHE A 102 -6.09 5.78 3.71
CA PHE A 102 -7.39 5.97 3.07
C PHE A 102 -7.75 7.46 2.96
N PRO A 103 -8.33 7.90 1.82
CA PRO A 103 -8.80 9.28 1.69
C PRO A 103 -10.01 9.53 2.60
N SER A 104 -10.11 10.74 3.17
CA SER A 104 -11.22 11.13 4.04
C SER A 104 -12.56 11.33 3.32
N THR A 105 -12.56 11.29 1.98
CA THR A 105 -13.78 11.42 1.16
C THR A 105 -14.53 10.10 1.12
N HIS A 106 -15.86 10.14 1.32
CA HIS A 106 -16.74 8.98 1.24
C HIS A 106 -16.53 8.18 -0.06
N LEU A 107 -16.62 6.85 0.04
CA LEU A 107 -16.64 5.99 -1.15
C LEU A 107 -17.97 6.13 -1.89
N ALA A 108 -17.94 5.97 -3.20
CA ALA A 108 -19.16 5.92 -3.98
C ALA A 108 -19.85 4.56 -3.74
N GLU A 109 -21.17 4.52 -3.76
CA GLU A 109 -21.97 3.31 -3.50
C GLU A 109 -21.75 2.20 -4.53
N ASN A 110 -21.17 2.52 -5.69
CA ASN A 110 -20.90 1.60 -6.78
C ASN A 110 -19.50 0.98 -6.73
N GLU A 111 -18.73 1.22 -5.67
CA GLU A 111 -17.43 0.59 -5.46
C GLU A 111 -17.63 -0.85 -4.94
N PRO A 112 -16.69 -1.79 -5.18
CA PRO A 112 -16.81 -3.16 -4.69
C PRO A 112 -16.87 -3.25 -3.16
N ASP A 113 -17.61 -4.24 -2.65
CA ASP A 113 -17.84 -4.46 -1.21
C ASP A 113 -16.53 -4.58 -0.39
N ALA A 114 -15.49 -5.17 -0.99
CA ALA A 114 -14.18 -5.28 -0.34
C ALA A 114 -13.58 -3.90 0.02
N HIS A 115 -13.82 -2.86 -0.78
CA HIS A 115 -13.32 -1.52 -0.48
C HIS A 115 -14.10 -0.84 0.62
N HIS A 116 -15.41 -1.06 0.67
CA HIS A 116 -16.22 -0.60 1.79
C HIS A 116 -15.76 -1.24 3.10
N TYR A 117 -15.41 -2.54 3.07
CA TYR A 117 -14.81 -3.21 4.22
C TYR A 117 -13.47 -2.60 4.63
N PHE A 118 -12.56 -2.36 3.69
CA PHE A 118 -11.25 -1.74 3.98
C PHE A 118 -11.35 -0.30 4.48
N GLU A 119 -12.28 0.51 3.92
CA GLU A 119 -12.59 1.85 4.43
C GLU A 119 -13.08 1.79 5.87
N TYR A 120 -14.02 0.87 6.14
CA TYR A 120 -14.57 0.68 7.48
C TYR A 120 -13.49 0.34 8.49
N VAL A 121 -12.62 -0.65 8.20
CA VAL A 121 -11.52 -1.06 9.08
C VAL A 121 -10.53 0.08 9.34
N HIS A 122 -10.10 0.77 8.28
CA HIS A 122 -9.16 1.88 8.44
C HIS A 122 -9.78 3.02 9.25
N ARG A 123 -11.07 3.32 9.05
CA ARG A 123 -11.76 4.40 9.76
C ARG A 123 -12.03 4.05 11.23
N SER A 124 -12.45 2.82 11.52
CA SER A 124 -12.67 2.36 12.90
C SER A 124 -11.37 2.39 13.69
N ALA A 125 -10.26 1.97 13.09
CA ALA A 125 -8.95 1.97 13.74
C ALA A 125 -8.43 3.38 14.09
N THR A 126 -8.84 4.41 13.34
CA THR A 126 -8.50 5.81 13.66
C THR A 126 -9.30 6.36 14.84
N LEU A 127 -10.53 5.89 15.04
CA LEU A 127 -11.46 6.42 16.05
C LEU A 127 -11.42 5.63 17.36
N ASP A 128 -11.30 4.31 17.27
CA ASP A 128 -11.43 3.39 18.38
C ASP A 128 -10.07 2.80 18.78
N ASP A 129 -9.86 2.56 20.07
CA ASP A 129 -8.64 1.90 20.55
C ASP A 129 -8.72 0.37 20.41
N ILE A 130 -8.74 -0.13 19.17
CA ILE A 130 -8.89 -1.56 18.86
C ILE A 130 -7.53 -2.25 18.66
N THR A 131 -7.30 -3.41 19.25
CA THR A 131 -6.10 -4.20 18.97
C THR A 131 -6.21 -4.91 17.61
N CYS A 132 -5.57 -4.36 16.57
CA CYS A 132 -5.63 -4.90 15.20
C CYS A 132 -5.22 -6.37 15.08
N SER A 133 -4.27 -6.81 15.92
CA SER A 133 -3.79 -8.21 15.93
C SER A 133 -4.83 -9.21 16.44
N SER A 134 -5.74 -8.83 17.34
CA SER A 134 -6.77 -9.74 17.85
C SER A 134 -8.01 -9.76 16.95
N GLN A 135 -8.32 -8.62 16.32
CA GLN A 135 -9.43 -8.52 15.37
C GLN A 135 -9.14 -9.30 14.07
N HIS A 136 -7.91 -9.23 13.57
CA HIS A 136 -7.48 -9.90 12.34
C HIS A 136 -6.48 -11.03 12.65
N TRP A 137 -6.91 -11.97 13.49
CA TRP A 137 -6.10 -13.11 13.92
C TRP A 137 -5.80 -14.12 12.80
N GLU A 138 -6.61 -14.15 11.74
CA GLU A 138 -6.39 -15.02 10.57
C GLU A 138 -5.10 -14.69 9.80
N CYS A 139 -4.57 -13.47 9.96
CA CYS A 139 -3.27 -13.10 9.45
C CYS A 139 -2.25 -13.13 10.58
N GLU A 140 -1.32 -14.07 10.56
CA GLU A 140 -0.30 -14.20 11.61
C GLU A 140 0.80 -13.12 11.51
N ILE A 141 1.07 -12.63 10.30
CA ILE A 141 2.14 -11.66 10.02
C ILE A 141 1.61 -10.22 10.02
N SER A 142 2.44 -9.28 10.49
CA SER A 142 2.22 -7.85 10.24
C SER A 142 3.04 -7.41 9.02
N LEU A 143 2.35 -6.96 7.98
CA LEU A 143 3.01 -6.44 6.76
C LEU A 143 3.81 -5.17 7.06
N LEU A 144 3.33 -4.33 7.98
CA LEU A 144 4.05 -3.12 8.38
C LEU A 144 5.32 -3.46 9.15
N ASP A 145 5.26 -4.40 10.09
CA ASP A 145 6.46 -4.79 10.85
C ASP A 145 7.50 -5.49 9.98
N LEU A 146 7.06 -6.25 8.97
CA LEU A 146 7.94 -6.84 7.96
C LEU A 146 8.61 -5.75 7.13
N ALA A 147 7.85 -4.78 6.63
CA ALA A 147 8.36 -3.68 5.82
C ALA A 147 9.30 -2.74 6.59
N LEU A 148 9.00 -2.48 7.85
CA LEU A 148 9.80 -1.64 8.74
C LEU A 148 11.01 -2.39 9.33
N GLY A 149 11.16 -3.68 9.03
CA GLY A 149 12.31 -4.49 9.43
C GLY A 149 12.30 -4.90 10.90
N LYS A 150 11.18 -4.81 11.62
CA LYS A 150 11.12 -5.20 13.04
C LYS A 150 11.42 -6.68 13.25
N TYR A 151 11.04 -7.53 12.31
CA TYR A 151 11.36 -8.97 12.35
C TYR A 151 12.86 -9.27 12.19
N LEU A 152 13.64 -8.40 11.55
CA LEU A 152 15.10 -8.58 11.48
C LEU A 152 15.74 -8.25 12.83
N THR A 153 15.24 -7.21 13.51
CA THR A 153 15.76 -6.83 14.84
C THR A 153 15.44 -7.84 15.93
N SER A 154 14.34 -8.60 15.82
CA SER A 154 14.03 -9.69 16.76
C SER A 154 14.87 -10.94 16.53
N ILE A 155 15.33 -11.20 15.29
CA ILE A 155 16.30 -12.26 14.99
C ILE A 155 17.66 -11.95 15.64
N ASP A 156 18.09 -10.68 15.63
CA ASP A 156 19.32 -10.26 16.31
C ASP A 156 19.24 -10.33 17.84
N GLN A 157 18.04 -10.22 18.42
CA GLN A 157 17.83 -10.47 19.85
C GLN A 157 17.80 -11.96 20.21
N GLY A 158 17.52 -12.83 19.22
CA GLY A 158 17.58 -14.29 19.36
C GLY A 158 19.00 -14.87 19.25
N THR A 159 19.96 -14.14 18.67
CA THR A 159 21.36 -14.60 18.53
C THR A 159 22.27 -14.18 19.68
N SER A 160 21.84 -13.26 20.55
CA SER A 160 22.60 -12.83 21.75
C SER A 160 22.54 -13.83 22.94
N ASN A 161 21.84 -14.97 22.80
CA ASN A 161 21.70 -15.97 23.86
C ASN A 161 22.32 -17.35 23.54
N TYR A 162 23.13 -17.49 22.50
CA TYR A 162 24.01 -18.64 22.35
C TYR A 162 25.38 -18.31 22.95
N LYS A 163 25.43 -18.45 24.27
CA LYS A 163 26.67 -18.52 25.04
C LYS A 163 27.47 -19.71 24.49
N TYR A 164 28.62 -19.43 23.87
CA TYR A 164 29.58 -20.47 23.52
C TYR A 164 29.91 -21.30 24.76
N VAL A 165 29.60 -22.60 24.70
CA VAL A 165 30.24 -23.67 25.48
C VAL A 165 30.97 -24.54 24.48
#